data_AF-A0A8H5A8F7-F1
#
_entry.id   AF-A0A8H5A8F7-F1
#
_cell.length_a   1.000
_cell.length_b   1.000
_cell.length_c   1.000
_cell.angle_alpha   90.00
_cell.angle_beta   90.00
_cell.angle_gamma   90.00
#
_symmetry.space_group_name_H-M   'P 1'
#
loop_
_entity.id
_entity.type
_entity.pdbx_description
1 polymer ?
#
loop_
_entity_poly.entity_id
_entity_poly.type
_entity_poly.pdbx_seq_one_letter_code
_entity_poly.pdbx_strand_id
1 'polypeptide(L)'
;MIGGFKRFDARSSIGSPTVVPFTPNVSIEWSDAIFAPPRYHGTVLLVAENYKGISVMRSHDGWKTADYMGLITASEVDIPSDALTVATVQIGQSLYAVPEFFFDAPVAPWNAGNRTQYTLYDITAKVETLLC
;
A
#
# COMPACT_ATOMS: atom_id res chain seq x y z
N MET A 1 0.07 -2.86 17.11
CA MET A 1 0.91 -4.03 16.71
C MET A 1 1.87 -3.50 15.66
N ILE A 2 3.18 -3.67 15.84
CA ILE A 2 4.16 -3.23 14.83
C ILE A 2 4.20 -4.32 13.75
N GLY A 3 3.82 -3.98 12.53
CA GLY A 3 3.81 -4.90 11.39
C GLY A 3 5.23 -5.27 10.95
N GLY A 4 5.38 -6.36 10.19
CA GLY A 4 6.65 -6.76 9.61
C GLY A 4 6.46 -7.67 8.40
N PHE A 5 7.36 -7.58 7.42
CA PHE A 5 7.27 -8.38 6.22
C PHE A 5 7.68 -9.83 6.48
N LYS A 6 6.88 -10.74 5.94
CA LYS A 6 7.16 -12.17 5.90
C LYS A 6 7.02 -12.63 4.47
N ARG A 7 7.99 -13.41 4.00
CA ARG A 7 7.90 -14.12 2.73
C ARG A 7 7.70 -15.61 2.95
N PHE A 8 7.05 -16.23 1.99
CA PHE A 8 6.81 -17.66 1.93
C PHE A 8 7.36 -18.20 0.61
N ASP A 9 7.87 -19.43 0.62
CA ASP A 9 8.14 -20.15 -0.62
C ASP A 9 6.83 -20.78 -1.12
N ALA A 10 6.27 -20.20 -2.17
CA ALA A 10 5.03 -20.68 -2.77
C ALA A 10 5.14 -22.07 -3.44
N ARG A 11 6.37 -22.59 -3.62
CA ARG A 11 6.61 -23.95 -4.14
C ARG A 11 6.71 -25.00 -3.04
N SER A 12 6.85 -24.57 -1.79
CA SER A 12 6.89 -25.48 -0.65
C SER A 12 5.50 -26.06 -0.39
N SER A 13 5.43 -27.36 -0.06
CA SER A 13 4.19 -28.01 0.38
C SER A 13 3.70 -27.50 1.75
N ILE A 14 4.58 -26.86 2.52
CA ILE A 14 4.27 -26.26 3.83
C ILE A 14 4.81 -24.83 3.85
N GLY A 15 3.94 -23.86 4.17
CA GLY A 15 4.31 -22.46 4.30
C GLY A 15 5.10 -22.21 5.59
N SER A 16 6.42 -22.02 5.47
CA SER A 16 7.26 -21.54 6.57
C SER A 16 7.60 -20.07 6.35
N PRO A 17 7.16 -19.14 7.22
CA PRO A 17 7.44 -17.73 7.05
C PRO A 17 8.93 -17.44 7.30
N THR A 18 9.52 -16.62 6.42
CA THR A 18 10.83 -16.00 6.65
C THR A 18 10.63 -14.51 6.84
N VAL A 19 11.15 -13.95 7.93
CA VAL A 19 11.13 -12.50 8.16
C VAL A 19 11.99 -11.81 7.11
N VAL A 20 11.47 -10.73 6.53
CA VAL A 20 12.21 -9.86 5.62
C VAL A 20 12.59 -8.60 6.39
N PRO A 21 13.86 -8.47 6.85
CA PRO A 21 14.32 -7.23 7.47
C PRO A 21 14.34 -6.10 6.45
N PHE A 22 14.08 -4.87 6.91
CA PHE A 22 14.16 -3.69 6.06
C PHE A 22 14.82 -2.49 6.75
N THR A 23 15.40 -1.61 5.93
CA THR A 23 16.19 -0.45 6.39
C THR A 23 15.68 0.85 5.75
N PRO A 24 15.51 1.95 6.50
CA PRO A 24 15.50 1.99 7.96
C PRO A 24 14.36 1.14 8.56
N ASN A 25 14.54 0.71 9.81
CA ASN A 25 13.49 -0.01 10.53
C ASN A 25 12.39 0.97 10.97
N VAL A 26 11.32 1.04 10.19
CA VAL A 26 10.15 1.89 10.44
C VAL A 26 8.93 1.06 10.87
N SER A 27 8.02 1.69 11.61
CA SER A 27 6.77 1.05 12.03
C SER A 27 5.75 1.13 10.90
N ILE A 28 5.39 -0.04 10.34
CA ILE A 28 4.23 -0.20 9.46
C ILE A 28 3.02 -0.49 10.36
N GLU A 29 1.99 0.34 10.26
CA GLU A 29 0.84 0.34 11.18
C GLU A 29 -0.46 0.30 10.40
N TRP A 30 -1.43 -0.47 10.91
CA TRP A 30 -2.77 -0.58 10.32
C TRP A 30 -2.72 -0.87 8.81
N SER A 31 -1.78 -1.73 8.40
CA SER A 31 -1.67 -2.15 7.01
C SER A 31 -2.89 -2.96 6.60
N ASP A 32 -3.46 -2.65 5.46
CA ASP A 32 -4.64 -3.33 4.93
C ASP A 32 -4.26 -4.25 3.76
N ALA A 33 -3.65 -3.67 2.72
CA ALA A 33 -3.16 -4.40 1.57
C ALA A 33 -1.66 -4.20 1.30
N ILE A 34 -1.07 -5.22 0.68
CA ILE A 34 0.25 -5.18 0.07
C ILE A 34 0.14 -5.58 -1.39
N PHE A 35 0.75 -4.80 -2.28
CA PHE A 35 0.68 -5.01 -3.72
C PHE A 35 2.06 -4.96 -4.37
N ALA A 36 2.32 -5.86 -5.32
CA ALA A 36 3.53 -5.90 -6.13
C ALA A 36 3.18 -5.48 -7.56
N PRO A 37 3.35 -4.20 -7.95
CA PRO A 37 2.98 -3.75 -9.28
C PRO A 37 3.80 -4.47 -10.36
N PRO A 38 3.14 -5.06 -11.39
CA PRO A 38 3.83 -5.76 -12.47
C PRO A 38 4.93 -4.93 -13.16
N ARG A 39 4.78 -3.59 -13.24
CA ARG A 39 5.76 -2.69 -13.88
C ARG A 39 7.15 -2.73 -13.24
N TYR A 40 7.27 -3.16 -11.99
CA TYR A 40 8.55 -3.23 -11.27
C TYR A 40 9.13 -4.64 -11.21
N HIS A 41 8.57 -5.60 -11.95
CA HIS A 41 9.12 -6.96 -12.09
C HIS A 41 9.41 -7.65 -10.73
N GLY A 42 8.56 -7.41 -9.74
CA GLY A 42 8.67 -8.00 -8.40
C GLY A 42 9.73 -7.38 -7.49
N THR A 43 10.29 -6.21 -7.83
CA THR A 43 11.32 -5.52 -7.02
C THR A 43 10.76 -4.43 -6.11
N VAL A 44 9.49 -4.07 -6.25
CA VAL A 44 8.82 -3.04 -5.45
C VAL A 44 7.53 -3.58 -4.84
N LEU A 45 7.27 -3.21 -3.58
CA LEU A 45 5.99 -3.41 -2.90
C LEU A 45 5.42 -2.07 -2.46
N LEU A 46 4.11 -1.93 -2.61
CA LEU A 46 3.32 -0.82 -2.11
C LEU A 46 2.44 -1.35 -0.98
N VAL A 47 2.61 -0.78 0.22
CA VAL A 47 1.81 -1.14 1.41
C VAL A 47 0.86 -0.02 1.72
N ALA A 48 -0.44 -0.31 1.67
CA ALA A 48 -1.47 0.61 2.14
C ALA A 48 -1.53 0.57 3.66
N GLU A 49 -1.24 1.70 4.30
CA GLU A 49 -1.36 1.92 5.74
C GLU A 49 -2.53 2.86 6.02
N ASN A 50 -3.55 2.34 6.71
CA ASN A 50 -4.75 3.12 7.00
C ASN A 50 -4.36 4.39 7.75
N TYR A 51 -5.02 5.51 7.40
CA TYR A 51 -4.75 6.87 7.92
C TYR A 51 -3.38 7.48 7.59
N LYS A 52 -2.38 6.73 7.11
CA LYS A 52 -1.05 7.26 6.77
C LYS A 52 -0.89 7.49 5.26
N GLY A 53 -1.22 6.48 4.46
CA GLY A 53 -1.00 6.49 3.02
C GLY A 53 -0.31 5.22 2.55
N ILE A 54 0.74 5.35 1.74
CA ILE A 54 1.36 4.21 1.04
C ILE A 54 2.86 4.17 1.30
N SER A 55 3.30 3.14 2.02
CA SER A 55 4.72 2.83 2.19
C SER A 55 5.28 2.15 0.95
N VAL A 56 6.40 2.67 0.44
CA VAL A 56 7.11 2.14 -0.73
C VAL A 56 8.33 1.36 -0.28
N MET A 57 8.38 0.09 -0.65
CA MET A 57 9.49 -0.81 -0.34
C MET A 57 10.17 -1.26 -1.62
N ARG A 58 11.49 -1.43 -1.58
CA ARG A 58 12.27 -2.00 -2.69
C ARG A 58 13.08 -3.19 -2.20
N SER A 59 13.25 -4.19 -3.05
CA SER A 59 14.21 -5.27 -2.81
C SER A 59 15.06 -5.53 -4.04
N HIS A 60 16.33 -5.83 -3.79
CA HIS A 60 17.34 -6.15 -4.79
C HIS A 60 17.74 -7.63 -4.78
N ASP A 61 17.25 -8.42 -3.83
CA ASP A 61 17.75 -9.77 -3.55
C ASP A 61 16.64 -10.84 -3.42
N GLY A 62 15.50 -10.56 -4.05
CA GLY A 62 14.34 -11.45 -4.02
C GLY A 62 13.65 -11.47 -2.65
N TRP A 63 13.56 -10.30 -2.01
CA TRP A 63 12.93 -10.10 -0.71
C TRP A 63 13.63 -10.85 0.42
N LYS A 64 14.95 -11.06 0.35
CA LYS A 64 15.71 -11.49 1.54
C LYS A 64 15.96 -10.30 2.46
N THR A 65 16.16 -9.12 1.90
CA THR A 65 16.09 -7.82 2.57
C THR A 65 15.24 -6.85 1.75
N ALA A 66 14.88 -5.71 2.35
CA ALA A 66 14.26 -4.61 1.64
C ALA A 66 14.76 -3.24 2.13
N ASP A 67 14.63 -2.23 1.29
CA ASP A 67 14.85 -0.84 1.61
C ASP A 67 13.49 -0.15 1.70
N TYR A 68 13.27 0.59 2.79
CA TYR A 68 12.13 1.49 2.93
C TYR A 68 12.46 2.78 2.20
N MET A 69 11.76 3.01 1.08
CA MET A 69 12.04 4.14 0.19
C MET A 69 11.33 5.42 0.66
N GLY A 70 10.22 5.28 1.37
CA GLY A 70 9.45 6.40 1.90
C GLY A 70 7.96 6.11 2.02
N LEU A 71 7.24 7.09 2.56
CA LEU A 71 5.78 7.09 2.70
C LEU A 71 5.23 8.17 1.77
N ILE A 72 4.27 7.81 0.94
CA ILE A 72 3.41 8.75 0.22
C ILE A 72 2.19 8.99 1.10
N THR A 73 2.08 10.18 1.67
CA THR A 73 0.96 10.52 2.55
C THR A 73 -0.33 10.78 1.76
N ALA A 74 -1.49 10.56 2.37
CA ALA A 74 -2.79 10.84 1.74
C ALA A 74 -2.90 12.28 1.20
N SER A 75 -2.37 13.26 1.94
CA SER A 75 -2.39 14.67 1.54
C SER A 75 -1.45 15.01 0.38
N GLU A 76 -0.43 14.20 0.12
CA GLU A 76 0.48 14.41 -1.03
C GLU A 76 -0.13 14.01 -2.37
N VAL A 77 -1.24 13.28 -2.35
CA VAL A 77 -1.94 12.76 -3.53
C VAL A 77 -3.44 13.09 -3.48
N ASP A 78 -3.80 14.15 -2.75
CA ASP A 78 -5.15 14.71 -2.66
C ASP A 78 -6.25 13.74 -2.19
N ILE A 79 -5.87 12.66 -1.48
CA ILE A 79 -6.84 11.76 -0.85
C ILE A 79 -7.50 12.51 0.33
N PRO A 80 -8.84 12.53 0.42
CA PRO A 80 -9.55 13.17 1.52
C PRO A 80 -9.12 12.64 2.88
N SER A 81 -9.02 13.53 3.88
CA SER A 81 -8.52 13.19 5.21
C SER A 81 -9.43 12.24 6.00
N ASP A 82 -10.69 12.10 5.58
CA ASP A 82 -11.68 11.17 6.12
C ASP A 82 -11.72 9.83 5.35
N ALA A 83 -10.86 9.64 4.34
CA ALA A 83 -10.74 8.38 3.62
C ALA A 83 -9.62 7.50 4.20
N LEU A 84 -9.80 6.18 4.12
CA LEU A 84 -8.74 5.22 4.43
C LEU A 84 -8.08 4.76 3.14
N THR A 85 -6.76 4.81 3.04
CA THR A 85 -6.05 4.16 1.93
C THR A 85 -5.99 2.66 2.22
N VAL A 86 -6.74 1.86 1.46
CA VAL A 86 -6.91 0.43 1.75
C VAL A 86 -6.16 -0.46 0.75
N ALA A 87 -5.88 0.03 -0.45
CA ALA A 87 -5.12 -0.72 -1.44
C ALA A 87 -4.38 0.19 -2.44
N THR A 88 -3.55 -0.44 -3.26
CA THR A 88 -3.02 0.15 -4.49
C THR A 88 -3.24 -0.79 -5.66
N VAL A 89 -3.32 -0.24 -6.86
CA VAL A 89 -3.52 -1.01 -8.09
C VAL A 89 -2.72 -0.40 -9.24
N GLN A 90 -2.27 -1.24 -10.16
CA GLN A 90 -1.71 -0.80 -11.44
C GLN A 90 -2.79 -0.88 -12.52
N ILE A 91 -3.00 0.21 -13.26
CA ILE A 91 -3.86 0.26 -14.44
C ILE A 91 -3.02 0.76 -15.62
N GLY A 92 -2.82 -0.10 -16.62
CA GLY A 92 -1.87 0.17 -17.69
C GLY A 92 -0.47 0.36 -17.14
N GLN A 93 0.11 1.55 -17.33
CA GLN A 93 1.41 1.92 -16.78
C GLN A 93 1.31 2.76 -15.50
N SER A 94 0.12 3.22 -15.11
CA SER A 94 -0.05 4.07 -13.94
C SER A 94 -0.38 3.28 -12.68
N LEU A 95 -0.04 3.86 -11.54
CA LEU A 95 -0.31 3.34 -10.21
C LEU A 95 -1.36 4.22 -9.54
N TYR A 96 -2.30 3.61 -8.84
CA TYR A 96 -3.35 4.31 -8.15
C TYR A 96 -3.50 3.83 -6.72
N ALA A 97 -3.77 4.79 -5.82
CA ALA A 97 -4.28 4.53 -4.48
C ALA A 97 -5.79 4.28 -4.55
N VAL A 98 -6.26 3.34 -3.74
CA VAL A 98 -7.68 3.00 -3.57
C VAL A 98 -8.11 3.47 -2.18
N PRO A 99 -8.86 4.58 -2.09
CA PRO A 99 -9.47 5.00 -0.84
C PRO A 99 -10.80 4.31 -0.57
N GLU A 100 -11.10 4.06 0.69
CA GLU A 100 -12.39 3.62 1.19
C GLU A 100 -12.98 4.67 2.15
N PHE A 101 -14.28 4.93 2.01
CA PHE A 101 -14.99 6.02 2.69
C PHE A 101 -15.96 5.48 3.76
N PHE A 102 -15.42 4.81 4.77
CA PHE A 102 -16.22 4.23 5.87
C PHE A 102 -17.06 5.23 6.67
N PHE A 103 -16.66 6.50 6.65
CA PHE A 103 -17.24 7.54 7.50
C PHE A 103 -18.24 8.46 6.78
N ASP A 104 -18.65 8.10 5.56
CA ASP A 104 -19.71 8.83 4.87
C ASP A 104 -20.99 8.85 5.71
N ALA A 105 -21.66 10.00 5.74
CA ALA A 105 -22.90 10.16 6.50
C ALA A 105 -23.98 9.21 5.95
N PRO A 106 -24.56 8.33 6.79
CA PRO A 106 -25.57 7.38 6.36
C PRO A 106 -26.85 8.11 5.93
N VAL A 107 -27.50 7.65 4.86
CA VAL A 107 -28.81 8.16 4.44
C VAL A 107 -29.98 7.37 5.00
N ALA A 108 -29.71 6.17 5.51
CA ALA A 108 -30.64 5.32 6.25
C ALA A 108 -29.83 4.48 7.25
N PRO A 109 -30.47 3.90 8.29
CA PRO A 109 -29.77 3.01 9.20
C PRO A 109 -29.01 1.91 8.45
N TRP A 110 -27.74 1.69 8.81
CA TRP A 110 -26.89 0.60 8.32
C TRP A 110 -26.53 0.64 6.82
N ASN A 111 -26.28 1.82 6.24
CA ASN A 111 -25.81 1.95 4.85
C ASN A 111 -24.54 2.81 4.70
N ALA A 112 -23.94 2.77 3.50
CA ALA A 112 -22.67 3.41 3.15
C ALA A 112 -22.80 4.87 2.66
N GLY A 113 -23.86 5.59 3.07
CA GLY A 113 -24.10 6.98 2.66
C GLY A 113 -24.60 7.15 1.21
N ASN A 114 -24.36 8.35 0.64
CA ASN A 114 -24.85 8.76 -0.70
C ASN A 114 -23.73 9.22 -1.65
N ARG A 115 -22.49 8.75 -1.43
CA ARG A 115 -21.36 9.09 -2.29
C ARG A 115 -21.56 8.49 -3.69
N THR A 116 -21.33 9.31 -4.71
CA THR A 116 -21.51 8.93 -6.12
C THR A 116 -20.20 8.78 -6.87
N GLN A 117 -19.07 9.11 -6.24
CA GLN A 117 -17.73 9.08 -6.84
C GLN A 117 -16.74 8.37 -5.92
N TYR A 118 -16.03 7.39 -6.49
CA TYR A 118 -14.98 6.62 -5.83
C TYR A 118 -13.70 6.77 -6.64
N THR A 119 -13.07 7.93 -6.52
CA THR A 119 -11.90 8.30 -7.30
C THR A 119 -10.70 7.44 -6.92
N LEU A 120 -10.00 6.92 -7.93
CA LEU A 120 -8.67 6.35 -7.78
C LEU A 120 -7.64 7.47 -7.95
N TYR A 121 -6.71 7.59 -7.02
CA TYR A 121 -5.77 8.71 -6.97
C TYR A 121 -4.43 8.28 -7.56
N ASP A 122 -3.95 8.99 -8.59
CA ASP A 122 -2.69 8.64 -9.27
C ASP A 122 -1.49 8.92 -8.35
N ILE A 123 -0.72 7.88 -8.06
CA ILE A 123 0.48 7.94 -7.21
C ILE A 123 1.76 7.73 -8.01
N THR A 124 1.67 7.62 -9.33
CA THR A 124 2.76 7.16 -10.21
C THR A 124 4.01 7.99 -10.03
N ALA A 125 3.91 9.32 -10.19
CA ALA A 125 5.06 10.21 -10.09
C ALA A 125 5.69 10.23 -8.69
N LYS A 126 4.85 10.08 -7.65
CA LYS A 126 5.31 10.01 -6.26
C LYS A 126 6.09 8.73 -5.99
N VAL A 127 5.62 7.59 -6.46
CA VAL A 127 6.36 6.32 -6.37
C VAL A 127 7.68 6.42 -7.12
N GLU A 128 7.69 6.94 -8.35
CA GLU A 128 8.93 7.10 -9.13
C GLU A 128 9.94 8.02 -8.42
N THR A 129 9.48 9.11 -7.81
CA THR A 129 10.35 10.03 -7.06
C THR A 129 11.05 9.32 -5.89
N LEU A 130 10.39 8.39 -5.21
CA LEU A 130 10.97 7.62 -4.11
C LEU A 130 11.91 6.51 -4.58
N LEU A 131 11.80 6.05 -5.83
CA LEU A 131 12.63 4.96 -6.37
C LEU A 131 13.91 5.45 -7.05
N CYS A 132 14.00 6.74 -7.35
CA CYS A 132 15.15 7.43 -7.96
C CYS A 132 16.36 7.56 -7.02
#